data_AF-A0A1C9HU32-F1
#
_entry.id   AF-A0A1C9HU32-F1
#
_cell.length_a   1.000
_cell.length_b   1.000
_cell.length_c   1.000
_cell.angle_alpha   90.00
_cell.angle_beta   90.00
_cell.angle_gamma   90.00
#
_symmetry.space_group_name_H-M   'P 1'
#
loop_
_entity.id
_entity.type
_entity.pdbx_description
1 polymer ?
#
loop_
_entity_poly.entity_id
_entity_poly.type
_entity_poly.pdbx_seq_one_letter_code
_entity_poly.pdbx_strand_id
1 'polypeptide(L)' 'MAEFSESNTGQDEKRRRRSRKGEARRAEILTAAMRRFAEDGYQNAAIADVARDVGL' A
#
# COMPACT_ATOMS: atom_id res chain seq x y z
N MET A 1 -16.72 -2.78 -27.59
CA MET A 1 -15.58 -1.91 -27.23
C MET A 1 -15.46 -1.98 -25.71
N ALA A 2 -14.28 -2.31 -25.20
CA ALA A 2 -14.01 -3.06 -23.96
C ALA A 2 -14.79 -2.62 -22.69
N GLU A 3 -15.42 -3.62 -22.07
CA GLU A 3 -15.97 -3.58 -20.71
C GLU A 3 -14.81 -3.66 -19.70
N PHE A 4 -14.62 -2.62 -18.88
CA PHE A 4 -13.74 -2.70 -17.72
C PHE A 4 -14.57 -3.05 -16.48
N SER A 5 -14.68 -4.36 -16.23
CA SER A 5 -15.05 -4.92 -14.95
C SER A 5 -13.80 -5.02 -14.09
N GLU A 6 -13.61 -4.10 -13.14
CA GLU A 6 -12.60 -4.23 -12.08
C GLU A 6 -13.31 -4.48 -10.74
N SER A 7 -13.62 -5.76 -10.52
CA SER A 7 -13.39 -6.49 -9.26
C SER A 7 -13.56 -5.71 -7.94
N ASN A 8 -14.79 -5.66 -7.44
CA ASN A 8 -15.11 -5.29 -6.05
C ASN A 8 -14.95 -6.47 -5.05
N THR A 9 -14.24 -7.54 -5.44
CA THR A 9 -14.10 -8.79 -4.67
C THR A 9 -13.22 -8.69 -3.42
N GLY A 10 -12.58 -7.54 -3.16
CA GLY A 10 -11.71 -7.33 -1.99
C GLY A 10 -12.38 -6.67 -0.78
N GLN A 11 -13.66 -6.27 -0.85
CA GLN A 11 -14.35 -5.63 0.27
C GLN A 11 -14.80 -6.64 1.33
N ASP A 12 -15.02 -7.90 0.97
CA ASP A 12 -15.58 -8.93 1.87
C ASP A 12 -14.58 -9.48 2.89
N GLU A 13 -13.27 -9.38 2.65
CA GLU A 13 -12.25 -9.73 3.67
C GLU A 13 -12.03 -8.64 4.71
N LYS A 14 -12.60 -7.43 4.56
CA LYS A 14 -12.32 -6.23 5.40
C LYS A 14 -12.84 -6.28 6.83
N ARG A 15 -13.34 -7.44 7.30
CA ARG A 15 -13.54 -7.72 8.73
C ARG A 15 -12.50 -8.68 9.32
N ARG A 16 -11.40 -8.97 8.61
CA ARG A 16 -10.22 -9.59 9.24
C ARG A 16 -9.65 -8.59 10.25
N ARG A 17 -10.00 -8.79 11.52
CA ARG A 17 -9.53 -8.11 12.75
C ARG A 17 -8.32 -7.21 12.48
N ARG A 18 -8.49 -5.89 12.63
CA ARG A 18 -7.37 -4.94 12.70
C ARG A 18 -6.48 -5.34 13.88
N SER A 19 -5.50 -6.19 13.61
CA SER A 19 -4.52 -6.59 14.61
C SER A 19 -3.60 -5.40 14.83
N ARG A 20 -3.25 -5.10 16.08
CA ARG A 20 -2.27 -4.04 16.42
C ARG A 20 -0.97 -4.20 15.61
N LYS A 21 -0.58 -5.44 15.30
CA LYS A 21 0.57 -5.76 14.46
C LYS A 21 0.38 -5.32 13.00
N GLY A 22 -0.82 -5.46 12.45
CA GLY A 22 -1.14 -5.03 11.08
C GLY A 22 -1.25 -3.51 10.96
N GLU A 23 -1.77 -2.84 11.99
CA GLU A 23 -1.81 -1.37 12.03
C GLU A 23 -0.41 -0.76 12.12
N ALA A 24 0.46 -1.30 12.98
CA ALA A 24 1.85 -0.88 13.07
C ALA A 24 2.58 -1.07 11.73
N ARG A 25 2.40 -2.24 11.10
CA ARG A 25 2.98 -2.52 9.78
C ARG A 25 2.46 -1.58 8.70
N ARG A 26 1.17 -1.26 8.71
CA ARG A 26 0.58 -0.27 7.80
C ARG A 26 1.17 1.12 8.01
N ALA A 27 1.40 1.52 9.27
CA ALA A 27 2.04 2.80 9.58
C ALA A 27 3.47 2.85 9.02
N GLU A 28 4.26 1.78 9.17
CA GLU A 28 5.61 1.67 8.59
C GLU A 28 5.60 1.87 7.07
N ILE A 29 4.69 1.19 6.35
CA ILE A 29 4.54 1.30 4.90
C ILE A 29 4.20 2.74 4.50
N LEU A 30 3.26 3.38 5.19
CA LEU A 30 2.88 4.76 4.89
C LEU A 30 4.03 5.73 5.17
N THR A 31 4.78 5.53 6.26
CA THR A 31 5.95 6.36 6.57
C THR A 31 7.04 6.22 5.51
N ALA A 32 7.34 5.00 5.05
CA ALA A 32 8.30 4.78 3.97
C ALA A 32 7.84 5.42 2.65
N ALA A 33 6.56 5.25 2.30
CA ALA A 33 5.98 5.86 1.11
C ALA A 33 6.07 7.39 1.15
N MET A 34 5.75 8.02 2.30
CA MET A 34 5.84 9.47 2.44
C MET A 34 7.26 10.00 2.24
N ARG A 35 8.29 9.27 2.69
CA ARG A 35 9.70 9.63 2.47
C ARG A 35 10.06 9.54 0.99
N ARG A 36 9.72 8.43 0.33
CA ARG A 36 9.89 8.24 -1.11
C ARG A 36 9.22 9.33 -1.93
N PHE A 37 7.98 9.67 -1.58
CA PHE A 37 7.26 10.74 -2.27
C PHE A 37 7.89 12.12 -2.07
N ALA A 38 8.53 12.37 -0.92
CA ALA A 38 9.22 13.62 -0.65
C ALA A 38 10.58 13.71 -1.36
N GLU A 39 11.31 12.58 -1.49
CA GLU A 39 12.65 12.52 -2.07
C GLU A 39 12.62 12.38 -3.60
N ASP A 40 11.88 11.40 -4.12
CA ASP A 40 11.84 11.05 -5.54
C ASP A 40 10.68 11.75 -6.29
N GLY A 41 9.69 12.25 -5.54
CA GLY A 41 8.44 12.77 -6.07
C GLY A 41 7.39 11.66 -6.32
N TYR A 42 6.11 12.05 -6.26
CA TYR A 42 4.99 11.10 -6.36
C TYR A 42 5.02 10.23 -7.63
N GLN A 43 5.43 10.81 -8.77
CA GLN A 43 5.42 10.13 -10.07
C GLN A 43 6.55 9.10 -10.24
N ASN A 44 7.67 9.28 -9.52
CA ASN A 44 8.85 8.41 -9.66
C ASN A 44 8.91 7.32 -8.57
N ALA A 45 8.16 7.48 -7.49
CA ALA A 45 8.13 6.51 -6.40
C ALA A 45 7.35 5.24 -6.80
N ALA A 46 8.06 4.12 -6.93
CA ALA A 46 7.43 2.84 -7.22
C ALA A 46 7.03 2.09 -5.93
N ILE A 47 5.93 1.33 -6.01
CA ILE A 47 5.46 0.47 -4.91
C ILE A 47 6.54 -0.55 -4.52
N ALA A 48 7.31 -1.04 -5.49
CA ALA A 48 8.42 -1.97 -5.27
C ALA A 48 9.53 -1.37 -4.40
N ASP A 49 9.77 -0.07 -4.50
CA ASP A 49 10.78 0.62 -3.70
C ASP A 49 10.29 0.79 -2.26
N VAL A 50 9.03 1.20 -2.08
CA VAL A 50 8.40 1.28 -0.75
C VAL A 50 8.39 -0.08 -0.05
N ALA A 51 8.11 -1.17 -0.79
CA ALA A 51 8.16 -2.53 -0.27
C ALA A 51 9.58 -2.92 0.18
N ARG A 52 10.60 -2.62 -0.64
CA ARG A 52 12.01 -2.83 -0.27
C ARG A 52 12.40 -2.04 0.98
N ASP A 53 11.96 -0.80 1.10
CA ASP A 53 12.27 0.08 2.24
C ASP A 53 11.69 -0.46 3.56
N VAL A 54 10.57 -1.20 3.51
CA VAL A 54 9.98 -1.84 4.70
C VAL A 54 10.34 -3.33 4.85
N GLY A 55 11.04 -3.93 3.88
CA GLY A 55 11.39 -5.35 3.86
C GLY A 55 10.20 -6.29 3.59
N LEU A 56 9.38 -5.95 2.59
CA LEU A 56 8.33 -6.81 2.02
C LEU A 56 8.76 -7.38 0.67
#